data_AF-A0AAW9SDJ9-F1
#
_entry.id   AF-A0AAW9SDJ9-F1
#
_cell.length_a   1.000
_cell.length_b   1.000
_cell.length_c   1.000
_cell.angle_alpha   90.00
_cell.angle_beta   90.00
_cell.angle_gamma   90.00
#
_symmetry.space_group_name_H-M   'P 1'
#
loop_
_entity.id
_entity.type
_entity.pdbx_description
1 polymer ?
#
loop_
_entity_poly.entity_id
_entity_poly.type
_entity_poly.pdbx_seq_one_letter_code
_entity_poly.pdbx_strand_id
1 'polypeptide(L)'
;MKSTSHFLLLLFLLISVKAFSQGPLSNYELGYFFDANAQMIDGYFDVDYVPQKSLEVAYTLGKDYTPGYYYDLGNNKIQGFLKYAQYNTFFQFRSYKEGIEKTIKPKECSSYVIGVDSFTVIENFTVERQLTSAQSNKREFAEVMEQVGSLTFYKHIRAGASNVVTTYLVKADSSNAYISFPQKPLKFKKVASAVFGEYTSLKERIEAGHYTCEDVPVLIKLLKYKRKHDRNEKIYFNKAWDEVNEPEKAFYYALTESVEDSVFHQKFYFNDGTLIYEGDFTSFFPHKRKGRFSWYYPDGSLRKKMQYYKNKPLRGVTYHPNGQVHREFRFMKEEPVYELVQNLDGKNLLHSSGRGIETFYDSIAQRQITYEFEDFKIKNAYFQDENGKKVYQTCKRNAKIIGFKIFQNRLSKDLSYPDNALLKNIHGYVFIKCIVEPDGLVSDIQILKGLTPDCNRLIKTFLSKSTTEVHWKPAKVRGKNVAQEVVLPVDFSIKGFSRYRNHYWTHDNHWMHHHYHTVPMPTITVPAGF
;
A
#
# COMPACT_ATOMS: atom_id res chain seq x y z
N MET A 1 46.51 -61.86 -23.43
CA MET A 1 46.15 -61.12 -24.67
C MET A 1 44.88 -60.34 -24.36
N LYS A 2 44.92 -59.00 -24.32
CA LYS A 2 44.29 -58.06 -25.31
C LYS A 2 42.85 -58.48 -25.69
N SER A 3 41.78 -57.68 -25.64
CA SER A 3 41.63 -56.24 -25.87
C SER A 3 40.20 -55.76 -25.51
N THR A 4 40.10 -54.54 -24.99
CA THR A 4 39.07 -53.48 -25.17
C THR A 4 37.68 -53.80 -25.79
N SER A 5 36.60 -53.31 -25.16
CA SER A 5 35.88 -52.10 -25.61
C SER A 5 34.78 -51.66 -24.64
N HIS A 6 34.77 -50.36 -24.34
CA HIS A 6 33.75 -49.62 -23.58
C HIS A 6 32.45 -49.47 -24.38
N PHE A 7 31.27 -49.57 -23.75
CA PHE A 7 30.18 -48.58 -23.92
C PHE A 7 28.99 -48.84 -22.97
N LEU A 8 28.53 -47.74 -22.35
CA LEU A 8 27.27 -47.52 -21.63
C LEU A 8 26.96 -48.33 -20.35
N LEU A 9 27.44 -47.78 -19.23
CA LEU A 9 26.69 -47.80 -17.97
C LEU A 9 26.42 -46.34 -17.57
N LEU A 10 25.27 -45.81 -17.96
CA LEU A 10 24.76 -44.51 -17.49
C LEU A 10 23.33 -44.74 -17.03
N LEU A 11 23.21 -45.36 -15.86
CA LEU A 11 21.97 -45.50 -15.13
C LEU A 11 21.60 -44.10 -14.62
N PHE A 12 20.56 -43.54 -15.22
CA PHE A 12 19.97 -42.24 -14.91
C PHE A 12 19.62 -42.14 -13.41
N LEU A 13 20.49 -41.48 -12.65
CA LEU A 13 20.14 -40.92 -11.34
C LEU A 13 19.47 -39.56 -11.60
N LEU A 14 18.19 -39.58 -11.97
CA LEU A 14 17.35 -38.38 -11.99
C LEU A 14 17.03 -37.97 -10.55
N ILE A 15 18.03 -37.43 -9.85
CA ILE A 15 17.74 -36.42 -8.84
C ILE A 15 17.19 -35.24 -9.62
N SER A 16 15.89 -35.01 -9.53
CA SER A 16 15.24 -33.80 -9.98
C SER A 16 15.76 -32.63 -9.15
N VAL A 17 16.95 -32.14 -9.48
CA VAL A 17 17.33 -30.77 -9.18
C VAL A 17 16.38 -29.94 -10.05
N LYS A 18 15.28 -29.48 -9.45
CA LYS A 18 14.58 -28.30 -9.99
C LYS A 18 15.59 -27.17 -9.87
N ALA A 19 16.44 -27.03 -10.88
CA ALA A 19 17.21 -25.84 -11.11
C ALA A 19 16.18 -24.74 -11.41
N PHE A 20 15.74 -24.03 -10.36
CA PHE A 20 15.13 -22.72 -10.52
C PHE A 20 16.22 -21.79 -11.06
N SER A 21 16.40 -21.84 -12.38
CA SER A 21 16.95 -20.73 -13.15
C SER A 21 15.82 -19.70 -13.36
N GLN A 22 15.25 -19.19 -12.27
CA GLN A 22 14.64 -17.88 -12.30
C GLN A 22 15.69 -16.95 -11.73
N GLY A 23 16.16 -15.98 -12.51
CA GLY A 23 16.97 -14.91 -11.94
C GLY A 23 16.25 -14.29 -10.74
N PRO A 24 16.97 -13.72 -9.76
CA PRO A 24 16.34 -13.08 -8.61
C PRO A 24 15.24 -12.13 -9.08
N LEU A 25 14.04 -12.23 -8.51
CA LEU A 25 12.93 -11.33 -8.79
C LEU A 25 13.41 -9.89 -8.57
N SER A 26 13.69 -9.16 -9.65
CA SER A 26 14.35 -7.86 -9.58
C SER A 26 13.57 -6.91 -8.65
N ASN A 27 14.24 -6.36 -7.63
CA ASN A 27 13.72 -5.38 -6.67
C ASN A 27 12.71 -5.89 -5.62
N TYR A 28 12.77 -7.17 -5.24
CA TYR A 28 11.74 -7.73 -4.36
C TYR A 28 12.23 -8.30 -3.03
N GLU A 29 13.38 -8.96 -3.02
CA GLU A 29 13.99 -9.46 -1.79
C GLU A 29 14.81 -8.34 -1.15
N LEU A 30 14.41 -7.89 0.05
CA LEU A 30 15.15 -6.86 0.77
C LEU A 30 16.14 -7.46 1.78
N GLY A 31 16.13 -8.76 2.08
CA GLY A 31 16.95 -9.26 3.19
C GLY A 31 16.54 -8.64 4.54
N TYR A 32 17.46 -8.60 5.50
CA TYR A 32 17.19 -8.17 6.88
C TYR A 32 17.71 -6.76 7.14
N PHE A 33 16.80 -5.81 7.26
CA PHE A 33 17.10 -4.41 7.50
C PHE A 33 16.31 -3.82 8.67
N PHE A 34 16.69 -2.62 9.09
CA PHE A 34 15.93 -1.79 10.02
C PHE A 34 15.70 -0.41 9.41
N ASP A 35 14.48 0.08 9.57
CA ASP A 35 14.15 1.43 9.13
C ASP A 35 14.67 2.51 10.10
N ALA A 36 14.51 3.78 9.73
CA ALA A 36 14.90 4.92 10.55
C ALA A 36 14.20 5.02 11.92
N ASN A 37 13.16 4.23 12.16
CA ASN A 37 12.44 4.11 13.43
C ASN A 37 12.81 2.82 14.19
N ALA A 38 13.79 2.06 13.70
CA ALA A 38 14.19 0.75 14.20
C ALA A 38 13.08 -0.32 14.12
N GLN A 39 12.16 -0.15 13.17
CA GLN A 39 11.25 -1.22 12.78
C GLN A 39 11.98 -2.17 11.84
N MET A 40 11.89 -3.46 12.13
CA MET A 40 12.50 -4.50 11.31
C MET A 40 11.80 -4.59 9.95
N ILE A 41 12.59 -4.75 8.90
CA ILE A 41 12.16 -5.10 7.55
C ILE A 41 12.72 -6.51 7.32
N ASP A 42 11.87 -7.51 7.48
CA ASP A 42 12.23 -8.92 7.37
C ASP A 42 11.94 -9.43 5.95
N GLY A 43 12.93 -10.06 5.32
CA GLY A 43 13.05 -10.19 3.87
C GLY A 43 11.99 -11.02 3.13
N TYR A 44 12.20 -11.09 1.82
CA TYR A 44 11.40 -11.75 0.78
C TYR A 44 10.05 -11.08 0.45
N PHE A 45 9.07 -10.91 1.36
CA PHE A 45 7.72 -10.40 0.99
C PHE A 45 6.94 -9.80 2.19
N ASP A 46 7.52 -8.93 3.02
CA ASP A 46 6.79 -8.29 4.13
C ASP A 46 5.87 -7.15 3.64
N VAL A 47 4.77 -7.54 2.98
CA VAL A 47 3.64 -6.66 2.62
C VAL A 47 2.85 -6.18 3.85
N ASP A 48 3.23 -6.61 5.05
CA ASP A 48 2.71 -6.13 6.32
C ASP A 48 3.63 -5.12 7.01
N TYR A 49 4.82 -4.84 6.45
CA TYR A 49 5.64 -3.72 6.89
C TYR A 49 4.96 -2.40 6.51
N VAL A 50 4.68 -1.58 7.53
CA VAL A 50 4.19 -0.21 7.37
C VAL A 50 5.13 0.70 8.14
N PRO A 51 5.81 1.65 7.48
CA PRO A 51 6.71 2.56 8.17
C PRO A 51 5.92 3.45 9.11
N GLN A 52 6.35 3.55 10.38
CA GLN A 52 5.77 4.53 11.33
C GLN A 52 5.97 5.98 10.85
N LYS A 53 7.05 6.23 10.11
CA LYS A 53 7.42 7.54 9.62
C LYS A 53 8.23 7.43 8.33
N SER A 54 7.85 8.20 7.32
CA SER A 54 8.52 8.30 6.03
C SER A 54 8.75 9.76 5.64
N LEU A 55 9.72 9.99 4.76
CA LEU A 55 9.75 11.23 3.98
C LEU A 55 8.68 11.16 2.90
N GLU A 56 8.19 12.30 2.44
CA GLU A 56 7.08 12.37 1.49
C GLU A 56 7.42 13.25 0.28
N VAL A 57 7.24 12.73 -0.92
CA VAL A 57 7.15 13.48 -2.18
C VAL A 57 5.69 13.43 -2.63
N ALA A 58 4.93 14.48 -2.35
CA ALA A 58 3.50 14.50 -2.62
C ALA A 58 3.15 15.28 -3.89
N TYR A 59 2.22 14.75 -4.68
CA TYR A 59 1.48 15.48 -5.71
C TYR A 59 0.00 15.55 -5.32
N THR A 60 -0.67 16.70 -5.49
CA THR A 60 -2.08 16.84 -5.10
C THR A 60 -2.98 17.10 -6.31
N LEU A 61 -3.78 16.11 -6.68
CA LEU A 61 -4.80 16.19 -7.73
C LEU A 61 -5.78 17.33 -7.46
N GLY A 62 -6.16 18.03 -8.52
CA GLY A 62 -7.06 19.19 -8.44
C GLY A 62 -6.40 20.49 -7.98
N LYS A 63 -5.21 20.44 -7.35
CA LYS A 63 -4.35 21.62 -7.19
C LYS A 63 -3.50 21.83 -8.44
N ASP A 64 -2.94 20.75 -8.95
CA ASP A 64 -2.01 20.73 -10.05
C ASP A 64 -2.67 20.21 -11.33
N TYR A 65 -2.09 20.53 -12.48
CA TYR A 65 -2.53 20.04 -13.78
C TYR A 65 -2.00 18.61 -13.98
N THR A 66 -2.90 17.67 -14.25
CA THR A 66 -2.61 16.24 -14.39
C THR A 66 -2.90 15.79 -15.81
N PRO A 67 -2.03 14.99 -16.44
CA PRO A 67 -2.29 14.43 -17.76
C PRO A 67 -3.62 13.68 -17.84
N GLY A 68 -4.29 13.81 -18.98
CA GLY A 68 -5.58 13.18 -19.19
C GLY A 68 -6.14 13.46 -20.58
N TYR A 69 -7.44 13.24 -20.71
CA TYR A 69 -8.19 13.54 -21.92
C TYR A 69 -9.67 13.67 -21.63
N TYR A 70 -10.41 14.31 -22.52
CA TYR A 70 -11.87 14.28 -22.50
C TYR A 70 -12.43 13.97 -23.88
N TYR A 71 -13.67 13.51 -23.92
CA TYR A 71 -14.43 13.34 -25.15
C TYR A 71 -15.40 14.50 -25.31
N ASP A 72 -15.29 15.24 -26.40
CA ASP A 72 -16.26 16.29 -26.72
C ASP A 72 -17.65 15.68 -27.07
N LEU A 73 -18.64 16.53 -27.37
CA LEU A 73 -19.97 16.06 -27.75
C LEU A 73 -20.01 15.33 -29.10
N GLY A 74 -18.99 15.53 -29.95
CA GLY A 74 -18.79 14.80 -31.20
C GLY A 74 -18.03 13.48 -31.01
N ASN A 75 -17.75 13.09 -29.77
CA ASN A 75 -16.97 11.90 -29.41
C ASN A 75 -15.50 11.93 -29.87
N ASN A 76 -14.96 13.11 -30.14
CA ASN A 76 -13.54 13.27 -30.44
C ASN A 76 -12.74 13.26 -29.13
N LYS A 77 -11.64 12.50 -29.11
CA LYS A 77 -10.72 12.44 -27.97
C LYS A 77 -9.77 13.64 -27.99
N ILE A 78 -9.88 14.51 -26.99
CA ILE A 78 -9.01 15.68 -26.82
C ILE A 78 -8.03 15.43 -25.68
N GLN A 79 -6.73 15.34 -25.99
CA GLN A 79 -5.69 15.05 -25.00
C GLN A 79 -5.02 16.33 -24.49
N GLY A 80 -4.62 16.34 -23.22
CA GLY A 80 -3.93 17.47 -22.60
C GLY A 80 -3.75 17.27 -21.10
N PHE A 81 -3.59 18.38 -20.38
CA PHE A 81 -3.60 18.39 -18.93
C PHE A 81 -4.96 18.85 -18.41
N LEU A 82 -5.52 18.11 -17.47
CA LEU A 82 -6.78 18.39 -16.83
C LEU A 82 -6.51 18.75 -15.36
N LYS A 83 -7.31 19.65 -14.82
CA LYS A 83 -7.33 19.98 -13.40
C LYS A 83 -8.78 20.06 -12.97
N TYR A 84 -9.15 19.24 -11.99
CA TYR A 84 -10.48 19.28 -11.41
C TYR A 84 -10.73 20.68 -10.81
N ALA A 85 -11.91 21.25 -11.07
CA ALA A 85 -12.40 22.32 -10.24
C ALA A 85 -12.88 21.73 -8.93
N GLN A 86 -12.80 22.43 -7.81
CA GLN A 86 -13.12 21.89 -6.47
C GLN A 86 -14.42 21.05 -6.36
N TYR A 87 -15.37 21.16 -7.31
CA TYR A 87 -16.66 20.47 -7.37
C TYR A 87 -16.99 19.91 -8.77
N ASN A 88 -17.95 18.98 -8.86
CA ASN A 88 -18.37 18.26 -10.09
C ASN A 88 -19.08 19.13 -11.15
N THR A 89 -18.75 20.42 -11.22
CA THR A 89 -19.40 21.44 -12.04
C THR A 89 -18.60 21.85 -13.27
N PHE A 90 -17.27 21.68 -13.25
CA PHE A 90 -16.37 21.90 -14.39
C PHE A 90 -15.00 21.27 -14.13
N PHE A 91 -14.15 21.21 -15.16
CA PHE A 91 -12.70 21.03 -15.02
C PHE A 91 -11.95 22.04 -15.90
N GLN A 92 -10.72 22.36 -15.54
CA GLN A 92 -9.81 23.14 -16.36
C GLN A 92 -9.02 22.20 -17.27
N PHE A 93 -8.83 22.59 -18.52
CA PHE A 93 -8.09 21.87 -19.55
C PHE A 93 -6.99 22.76 -20.10
N ARG A 94 -5.80 22.21 -20.32
CA ARG A 94 -4.66 22.85 -20.98
C ARG A 94 -4.13 21.93 -22.08
N SER A 95 -4.05 22.43 -23.31
CA SER A 95 -3.51 21.65 -24.44
C SER A 95 -2.01 21.39 -24.30
N TYR A 96 -1.51 20.30 -24.93
CA TYR A 96 -0.08 20.00 -24.99
C TYR A 96 0.69 20.91 -25.95
N LYS A 97 0.06 21.32 -27.06
CA LYS A 97 0.77 21.96 -28.19
C LYS A 97 0.61 23.48 -28.24
N GLU A 98 -0.34 24.04 -27.50
CA GLU A 98 -0.60 25.47 -27.45
C GLU A 98 -1.08 25.77 -26.02
N GLY A 99 -0.51 26.78 -25.37
CA GLY A 99 -0.80 27.15 -23.96
C GLY A 99 -2.25 27.63 -23.70
N ILE A 100 -3.21 27.21 -24.52
CA ILE A 100 -4.63 27.48 -24.39
C ILE A 100 -5.16 26.72 -23.16
N GLU A 101 -5.63 27.49 -22.19
CA GLU A 101 -6.41 27.01 -21.06
C GLU A 101 -7.90 27.24 -21.32
N LYS A 102 -8.72 26.21 -21.09
CA LYS A 102 -10.17 26.27 -21.23
C LYS A 102 -10.85 25.67 -20.01
N THR A 103 -11.97 26.25 -19.59
CA THR A 103 -12.89 25.61 -18.65
C THR A 103 -13.89 24.76 -19.42
N ILE A 104 -14.01 23.47 -19.06
CA ILE A 104 -14.94 22.53 -19.67
C ILE A 104 -16.05 22.22 -18.67
N LYS A 105 -17.31 22.45 -19.07
CA LYS A 105 -18.50 22.14 -18.26
C LYS A 105 -19.12 20.81 -18.70
N PRO A 106 -19.95 20.15 -17.85
CA PRO A 106 -20.66 18.92 -18.21
C PRO A 106 -21.49 18.97 -19.49
N LYS A 107 -21.90 20.17 -19.92
CA LYS A 107 -22.64 20.36 -21.18
C LYS A 107 -21.75 20.33 -22.43
N GLU A 108 -20.43 20.37 -22.30
CA GLU A 108 -19.46 20.49 -23.41
C GLU A 108 -18.69 19.19 -23.68
N CYS A 109 -18.85 18.16 -22.85
CA CYS A 109 -18.21 16.87 -23.01
C CYS A 109 -19.13 15.72 -22.56
N SER A 110 -18.78 14.50 -22.92
CA SER A 110 -19.49 13.28 -22.50
C SER A 110 -18.80 12.57 -21.34
N SER A 111 -17.47 12.61 -21.31
CA SER A 111 -16.64 11.97 -20.28
C SER A 111 -15.23 12.57 -20.29
N TYR A 112 -14.49 12.35 -19.21
CA TYR A 112 -13.07 12.67 -19.15
C TYR A 112 -12.32 11.72 -18.23
N VAL A 113 -11.02 11.63 -18.45
CA VAL A 113 -10.07 10.87 -17.64
C VAL A 113 -8.97 11.82 -17.20
N ILE A 114 -8.70 11.83 -15.89
CA ILE A 114 -7.61 12.61 -15.28
C ILE A 114 -6.74 11.66 -14.45
N GLY A 115 -5.47 11.52 -14.83
CA GLY A 115 -4.63 10.44 -14.31
C GLY A 115 -5.26 9.07 -14.61
N VAL A 116 -5.68 8.36 -13.56
CA VAL A 116 -6.38 7.07 -13.67
C VAL A 116 -7.86 7.13 -13.36
N ASP A 117 -8.36 8.27 -12.88
CA ASP A 117 -9.78 8.44 -12.56
C ASP A 117 -10.58 8.69 -13.82
N SER A 118 -11.70 8.01 -13.94
CA SER A 118 -12.63 8.15 -15.05
C SER A 118 -13.89 8.85 -14.57
N PHE A 119 -14.36 9.80 -15.35
CA PHE A 119 -15.55 10.58 -15.07
C PHE A 119 -16.48 10.58 -16.27
N THR A 120 -17.78 10.60 -15.99
CA THR A 120 -18.82 10.71 -16.99
C THR A 120 -19.79 11.83 -16.63
N VAL A 121 -20.62 12.22 -17.59
CA VAL A 121 -21.71 13.17 -17.35
C VAL A 121 -22.98 12.39 -17.01
N ILE A 122 -23.56 12.71 -15.85
CA ILE A 122 -24.83 12.15 -15.37
C ILE A 122 -25.90 13.24 -15.32
N GLU A 123 -27.16 12.81 -15.43
CA GLU A 123 -28.35 13.66 -15.30
C GLU A 123 -29.53 12.81 -14.80
N ASN A 124 -30.61 13.46 -14.36
CA ASN A 124 -31.84 12.82 -13.88
C ASN A 124 -31.59 11.83 -12.73
N PHE A 125 -30.86 12.27 -11.70
CA PHE A 125 -30.48 11.44 -10.55
C PHE A 125 -30.89 12.10 -9.23
N THR A 126 -30.99 11.29 -8.18
CA THR A 126 -31.27 11.78 -6.82
C THR A 126 -29.97 12.11 -6.09
N VAL A 127 -29.92 13.31 -5.48
CA VAL A 127 -28.85 13.76 -4.59
C VAL A 127 -29.27 13.48 -3.15
N GLU A 128 -28.45 12.72 -2.43
CA GLU A 128 -28.73 12.28 -1.05
C GLU A 128 -28.06 13.21 -0.04
N ARG A 129 -28.85 13.87 0.82
CA ARG A 129 -28.39 14.71 1.93
C ARG A 129 -28.69 14.00 3.26
N GLN A 130 -28.10 14.48 4.35
CA GLN A 130 -28.29 13.87 5.68
C GLN A 130 -29.76 13.73 6.09
N LEU A 131 -30.59 14.74 5.85
CA LEU A 131 -32.00 14.75 6.29
C LEU A 131 -33.02 14.57 5.14
N THR A 132 -32.63 14.89 3.92
CA THR A 132 -33.50 14.96 2.73
C THR A 132 -32.82 14.40 1.49
N SER A 133 -33.61 14.13 0.45
CA SER A 133 -33.13 13.78 -0.88
C SER A 133 -33.72 14.79 -1.88
N ALA A 134 -33.01 15.10 -2.96
CA ALA A 134 -33.47 16.04 -3.98
C ALA A 134 -33.19 15.50 -5.38
N GLN A 135 -34.18 15.56 -6.26
CA GLN A 135 -34.00 15.20 -7.66
C GLN A 135 -33.18 16.28 -8.39
N SER A 136 -32.19 15.87 -9.17
CA SER A 136 -31.36 16.73 -10.01
C SER A 136 -31.53 16.34 -11.48
N ASN A 137 -31.99 17.28 -12.30
CA ASN A 137 -32.05 17.13 -13.76
C ASN A 137 -30.89 17.85 -14.46
N LYS A 138 -29.90 18.35 -13.69
CA LYS A 138 -28.74 19.04 -14.24
C LYS A 138 -27.71 18.02 -14.71
N ARG A 139 -27.05 18.32 -15.84
CA ARG A 139 -25.84 17.61 -16.27
C ARG A 139 -24.70 17.96 -15.32
N GLU A 140 -24.18 16.96 -14.64
CA GLU A 140 -23.10 17.06 -13.66
C GLU A 140 -22.09 15.95 -13.90
N PHE A 141 -20.85 16.16 -13.47
CA PHE A 141 -19.86 15.09 -13.52
C PHE A 141 -20.08 14.09 -12.39
N ALA A 142 -19.83 12.82 -12.66
CA ALA A 142 -19.66 11.81 -11.64
C ALA A 142 -18.47 10.94 -11.99
N GLU A 143 -17.74 10.54 -10.97
CA GLU A 143 -16.68 9.56 -11.10
C GLU A 143 -17.31 8.20 -11.37
N VAL A 144 -16.74 7.48 -12.33
CA VAL A 144 -17.00 6.06 -12.56
C VAL A 144 -16.08 5.27 -11.62
N MET A 145 -16.66 4.71 -10.57
CA MET A 145 -15.90 3.99 -9.54
C MET A 145 -15.52 2.59 -10.02
N GLU A 146 -16.51 1.83 -10.48
CA GLU A 146 -16.33 0.43 -10.85
C GLU A 146 -17.46 -0.05 -11.75
N GLN A 147 -17.16 -1.02 -12.60
CA GLN A 147 -18.16 -1.83 -13.29
C GLN A 147 -18.08 -3.27 -12.78
N VAL A 148 -19.20 -3.80 -12.29
CA VAL A 148 -19.30 -5.18 -11.79
C VAL A 148 -20.43 -5.87 -12.52
N GLY A 149 -20.09 -6.68 -13.53
CA GLY A 149 -21.09 -7.27 -14.44
C GLY A 149 -21.87 -6.17 -15.17
N SER A 150 -23.20 -6.25 -15.17
CA SER A 150 -24.07 -5.26 -15.80
C SER A 150 -24.37 -4.03 -14.94
N LEU A 151 -23.62 -3.82 -13.84
CA LEU A 151 -23.81 -2.70 -12.92
C LEU A 151 -22.60 -1.78 -12.98
N THR A 152 -22.84 -0.49 -13.19
CA THR A 152 -21.82 0.56 -13.06
C THR A 152 -22.11 1.41 -11.84
N PHE A 153 -21.09 1.61 -11.01
CA PHE A 153 -21.16 2.39 -9.78
C PHE A 153 -20.48 3.74 -9.94
N TYR A 154 -21.07 4.77 -9.36
CA TYR A 154 -20.60 6.14 -9.49
C TYR A 154 -20.55 6.86 -8.16
N LYS A 155 -19.64 7.83 -8.08
CA LYS A 155 -19.57 8.80 -6.98
C LYS A 155 -19.81 10.20 -7.51
N HIS A 156 -20.79 10.86 -6.93
CA HIS A 156 -21.10 12.25 -7.21
C HIS A 156 -20.83 13.09 -5.96
N ILE A 157 -20.15 14.23 -6.14
CA ILE A 157 -19.79 15.16 -5.06
C ILE A 157 -20.27 16.56 -5.42
N ARG A 158 -21.11 17.14 -4.56
CA ARG A 158 -21.56 18.53 -4.66
C ARG A 158 -21.24 19.27 -3.38
N ALA A 159 -20.62 20.43 -3.46
CA ALA A 159 -20.53 21.32 -2.29
C ALA A 159 -21.63 22.38 -2.29
N GLY A 160 -22.16 22.63 -1.10
CA GLY A 160 -22.88 23.84 -0.75
C GLY A 160 -21.96 24.83 -0.03
N ALA A 161 -22.55 25.93 0.46
CA ALA A 161 -21.82 27.02 1.12
C ALA A 161 -21.03 26.59 2.38
N SER A 162 -21.47 25.53 3.08
CA SER A 162 -20.85 25.05 4.32
C SER A 162 -20.60 23.54 4.36
N ASN A 163 -21.10 22.76 3.39
CA ASN A 163 -21.07 21.30 3.44
C ASN A 163 -20.78 20.67 2.09
N VAL A 164 -20.01 19.58 2.07
CA VAL A 164 -19.81 18.72 0.90
C VAL A 164 -20.74 17.51 1.01
N VAL A 165 -21.54 17.29 -0.02
CA VAL A 165 -22.48 16.17 -0.13
C VAL A 165 -21.91 15.15 -1.10
N THR A 166 -21.70 13.93 -0.62
CA THR A 166 -21.34 12.76 -1.45
C THR A 166 -22.57 11.90 -1.67
N THR A 167 -22.82 11.51 -2.90
CA THR A 167 -23.88 10.58 -3.28
C THR A 167 -23.28 9.45 -4.09
N TYR A 168 -23.46 8.22 -3.62
CA TYR A 168 -23.14 7.03 -4.39
C TYR A 168 -24.35 6.63 -5.22
N LEU A 169 -24.10 6.22 -6.46
CA LEU A 169 -25.13 5.85 -7.43
C LEU A 169 -24.76 4.50 -8.06
N VAL A 170 -25.77 3.77 -8.52
CA VAL A 170 -25.61 2.60 -9.38
C VAL A 170 -26.56 2.70 -10.57
N LYS A 171 -26.10 2.24 -11.73
CA LYS A 171 -26.88 2.12 -12.96
C LYS A 171 -26.70 0.71 -13.53
N ALA A 172 -27.79 0.08 -13.93
CA ALA A 172 -27.74 -1.18 -14.67
C ALA A 172 -27.65 -0.89 -16.17
N ASP A 173 -26.91 -1.70 -16.94
CA ASP A 173 -26.78 -1.53 -18.39
C ASP A 173 -28.13 -1.59 -19.13
N SER A 174 -29.10 -2.32 -18.57
CA SER A 174 -30.47 -2.44 -19.07
C SER A 174 -31.37 -1.25 -18.75
N SER A 175 -30.88 -0.24 -18.02
CA SER A 175 -31.68 0.89 -17.55
C SER A 175 -30.95 2.21 -17.72
N ASN A 176 -31.69 3.27 -18.04
CA ASN A 176 -31.16 4.63 -18.05
C ASN A 176 -31.25 5.34 -16.70
N ALA A 177 -31.90 4.73 -15.70
CA ALA A 177 -32.11 5.33 -14.39
C ALA A 177 -30.93 5.11 -13.44
N TYR A 178 -30.50 6.19 -12.77
CA TYR A 178 -29.58 6.12 -11.65
C TYR A 178 -30.34 5.85 -10.35
N ILE A 179 -29.86 4.88 -9.57
CA ILE A 179 -30.36 4.59 -8.22
C ILE A 179 -29.33 5.11 -7.22
N SER A 180 -29.75 6.00 -6.32
CA SER A 180 -28.91 6.49 -5.22
C SER A 180 -28.92 5.56 -4.01
N PHE A 181 -27.81 5.51 -3.28
CA PHE A 181 -27.74 4.87 -1.96
C PHE A 181 -28.09 5.90 -0.87
N PRO A 182 -29.27 5.79 -0.23
CA PRO A 182 -29.73 6.82 0.70
C PRO A 182 -28.92 6.87 2.00
N GLN A 183 -28.83 8.04 2.63
CA GLN A 183 -28.16 8.15 3.94
C GLN A 183 -29.01 7.58 5.09
N LYS A 184 -30.34 7.55 4.94
CA LYS A 184 -31.25 7.04 5.98
C LYS A 184 -31.11 5.52 6.12
N PRO A 185 -30.79 4.96 7.31
CA PRO A 185 -30.45 3.54 7.47
C PRO A 185 -31.49 2.57 6.90
N LEU A 186 -32.77 2.75 7.19
CA LEU A 186 -33.82 1.84 6.68
C LEU A 186 -33.93 1.84 5.15
N LYS A 187 -33.80 3.01 4.52
CA LYS A 187 -33.83 3.13 3.06
C LYS A 187 -32.55 2.58 2.44
N PHE A 188 -31.40 2.84 3.07
CA PHE A 188 -30.11 2.27 2.68
C PHE A 188 -30.18 0.74 2.64
N LYS A 189 -30.61 0.12 3.74
CA LYS A 189 -30.73 -1.35 3.83
C LYS A 189 -31.55 -1.93 2.69
N LYS A 190 -32.70 -1.32 2.36
CA LYS A 190 -33.55 -1.77 1.25
C LYS A 190 -32.83 -1.70 -0.10
N VAL A 191 -32.21 -0.56 -0.42
CA VAL A 191 -31.50 -0.37 -1.70
C VAL A 191 -30.26 -1.26 -1.77
N ALA A 192 -29.44 -1.27 -0.72
CA ALA A 192 -28.23 -2.08 -0.65
C ALA A 192 -28.53 -3.58 -0.74
N SER A 193 -29.59 -4.06 -0.09
CA SER A 193 -29.99 -5.47 -0.20
C SER A 193 -30.49 -5.83 -1.60
N ALA A 194 -31.12 -4.90 -2.32
CA ALA A 194 -31.52 -5.14 -3.71
C ALA A 194 -30.31 -5.21 -4.66
N VAL A 195 -29.26 -4.43 -4.40
CA VAL A 195 -28.09 -4.33 -5.28
C VAL A 195 -27.01 -5.37 -4.94
N PHE A 196 -26.76 -5.61 -3.66
CA PHE A 196 -25.68 -6.48 -3.15
C PHE A 196 -26.18 -7.80 -2.55
N GLY A 197 -27.50 -7.99 -2.45
CA GLY A 197 -28.09 -9.12 -1.75
C GLY A 197 -28.20 -10.41 -2.55
N GLU A 198 -27.53 -10.52 -3.70
CA GLU A 198 -27.33 -11.80 -4.39
C GLU A 198 -26.53 -12.80 -3.53
N TYR A 199 -25.86 -12.32 -2.48
CA TYR A 199 -25.11 -13.12 -1.51
C TYR A 199 -25.79 -13.09 -0.15
N THR A 200 -26.29 -14.25 0.28
CA THR A 200 -27.06 -14.41 1.51
C THR A 200 -26.34 -13.84 2.74
N SER A 201 -25.08 -14.21 2.98
CA SER A 201 -24.34 -13.75 4.16
C SER A 201 -24.10 -12.23 4.16
N LEU A 202 -23.87 -11.63 2.98
CA LEU A 202 -23.70 -10.18 2.87
C LEU A 202 -25.03 -9.45 3.07
N LYS A 203 -26.11 -9.99 2.50
CA LYS A 203 -27.47 -9.47 2.64
C LYS A 203 -27.89 -9.44 4.12
N GLU A 204 -27.71 -10.53 4.84
CA GLU A 204 -28.02 -10.60 6.28
C GLU A 204 -27.26 -9.53 7.07
N ARG A 205 -25.98 -9.30 6.76
CA ARG A 205 -25.19 -8.25 7.41
C ARG A 205 -25.68 -6.84 7.08
N ILE A 206 -26.10 -6.60 5.84
CA ILE A 206 -26.71 -5.34 5.42
C ILE A 206 -28.01 -5.12 6.20
N GLU A 207 -28.90 -6.12 6.23
CA GLU A 207 -30.19 -6.05 6.92
C GLU A 207 -30.04 -5.88 8.44
N ALA A 208 -29.01 -6.50 9.04
CA ALA A 208 -28.63 -6.28 10.44
C ALA A 208 -28.07 -4.87 10.72
N GLY A 209 -27.67 -4.11 9.70
CA GLY A 209 -27.18 -2.73 9.84
C GLY A 209 -25.69 -2.62 10.12
N HIS A 210 -24.90 -3.60 9.68
CA HIS A 210 -23.43 -3.52 9.76
C HIS A 210 -22.80 -2.58 8.72
N TYR A 211 -23.59 -2.07 7.77
CA TYR A 211 -23.15 -1.18 6.71
C TYR A 211 -24.05 0.05 6.61
N THR A 212 -23.45 1.16 6.20
CA THR A 212 -24.11 2.43 5.92
C THR A 212 -23.80 2.90 4.50
N CYS A 213 -24.33 4.05 4.08
CA CYS A 213 -24.00 4.61 2.77
C CYS A 213 -22.50 4.92 2.59
N GLU A 214 -21.77 5.15 3.67
CA GLU A 214 -20.32 5.37 3.62
C GLU A 214 -19.55 4.10 3.23
N ASP A 215 -20.16 2.93 3.45
CA ASP A 215 -19.59 1.62 3.15
C ASP A 215 -19.90 1.12 1.72
N VAL A 216 -20.55 1.91 0.87
CA VAL A 216 -20.81 1.52 -0.53
C VAL A 216 -19.53 1.09 -1.27
N PRO A 217 -18.39 1.82 -1.18
CA PRO A 217 -17.10 1.34 -1.70
C PRO A 217 -16.72 -0.08 -1.23
N VAL A 218 -16.92 -0.39 0.06
CA VAL A 218 -16.67 -1.73 0.63
C VAL A 218 -17.55 -2.76 -0.08
N LEU A 219 -18.85 -2.48 -0.16
CA LEU A 219 -19.84 -3.40 -0.72
C LEU A 219 -19.59 -3.70 -2.20
N ILE A 220 -19.21 -2.69 -2.99
CA ILE A 220 -18.85 -2.89 -4.41
C ILE A 220 -17.64 -3.83 -4.51
N LYS A 221 -16.63 -3.67 -3.65
CA LYS A 221 -15.43 -4.51 -3.66
C LYS A 221 -15.74 -5.96 -3.26
N LEU A 222 -16.55 -6.16 -2.22
CA LEU A 222 -17.02 -7.48 -1.81
C LEU A 222 -17.82 -8.15 -2.92
N LEU A 223 -18.71 -7.42 -3.59
CA LEU A 223 -19.48 -7.89 -4.74
C LEU A 223 -18.56 -8.32 -5.88
N LYS A 224 -17.61 -7.45 -6.27
CA LYS A 224 -16.64 -7.74 -7.34
C LYS A 224 -15.87 -9.02 -7.06
N TYR A 225 -15.31 -9.15 -5.86
CA TYR A 225 -14.46 -10.28 -5.52
C TYR A 225 -15.25 -11.58 -5.37
N LYS A 226 -16.48 -11.51 -4.86
CA LYS A 226 -17.35 -12.67 -4.79
C LYS A 226 -17.75 -13.16 -6.19
N ARG A 227 -18.12 -12.27 -7.12
CA ARG A 227 -18.39 -12.67 -8.52
C ARG A 227 -17.17 -13.28 -9.19
N LYS A 228 -15.97 -12.75 -8.92
CA LYS A 228 -14.72 -13.34 -9.41
C LYS A 228 -14.49 -14.73 -8.83
N HIS A 229 -14.69 -14.92 -7.54
CA HIS A 229 -14.64 -16.24 -6.90
C HIS A 229 -15.61 -17.23 -7.55
N ASP A 230 -16.88 -16.84 -7.73
CA ASP A 230 -17.93 -17.70 -8.31
C ASP A 230 -17.62 -18.15 -9.75
N ARG A 231 -16.79 -17.38 -10.47
CA ARG A 231 -16.33 -17.69 -11.83
C ARG A 231 -14.89 -18.21 -11.89
N ASN A 232 -14.27 -18.48 -10.74
CA ASN A 232 -12.88 -18.89 -10.63
C ASN A 232 -11.89 -17.95 -11.34
N GLU A 233 -12.15 -16.64 -11.27
CA GLU A 233 -11.33 -15.60 -11.89
C GLU A 233 -10.26 -15.05 -10.95
N LYS A 234 -9.11 -14.71 -11.54
CA LYS A 234 -8.05 -13.97 -10.88
C LYS A 234 -8.42 -12.50 -10.67
N ILE A 235 -7.83 -11.92 -9.62
CA ILE A 235 -7.77 -10.49 -9.39
C ILE A 235 -6.32 -10.06 -9.65
N TYR A 236 -6.08 -9.12 -10.54
CA TYR A 236 -4.74 -8.72 -10.95
C TYR A 236 -4.29 -7.42 -10.29
N PHE A 237 -3.00 -7.32 -9.98
CA PHE A 237 -2.41 -6.13 -9.36
C PHE A 237 -1.10 -5.73 -10.05
N ASN A 238 -0.86 -4.42 -10.20
CA ASN A 238 0.39 -3.89 -10.72
C ASN A 238 1.52 -3.97 -9.65
N LYS A 239 2.72 -3.46 -9.96
CA LYS A 239 3.87 -3.44 -9.02
C LYS A 239 3.64 -2.64 -7.72
N ALA A 240 2.77 -1.62 -7.77
CA ALA A 240 2.35 -0.82 -6.61
C ALA A 240 1.20 -1.47 -5.82
N TRP A 241 0.77 -2.67 -6.25
CA TRP A 241 -0.36 -3.40 -5.74
C TRP A 241 -1.72 -2.73 -5.96
N ASP A 242 -1.83 -1.88 -6.96
CA ASP A 242 -3.13 -1.39 -7.40
C ASP A 242 -3.79 -2.44 -8.27
N GLU A 243 -5.08 -2.60 -8.10
CA GLU A 243 -5.87 -3.49 -8.94
C GLU A 243 -5.88 -3.00 -10.39
N VAL A 244 -5.62 -3.91 -11.31
CA VAL A 244 -5.68 -3.67 -12.75
C VAL A 244 -6.67 -4.65 -13.38
N ASN A 245 -7.41 -4.17 -14.38
CA ASN A 245 -8.31 -5.04 -15.14
C ASN A 245 -7.57 -5.79 -16.26
N GLU A 246 -6.42 -5.27 -16.67
CA GLU A 246 -5.56 -5.78 -17.74
C GLU A 246 -4.49 -6.76 -17.20
N PRO A 247 -4.57 -8.07 -17.49
CA PRO A 247 -3.62 -9.06 -17.00
C PRO A 247 -2.16 -8.79 -17.43
N GLU A 248 -1.95 -8.15 -18.58
CA GLU A 248 -0.62 -7.80 -19.09
C GLU A 248 0.08 -6.70 -18.29
N LYS A 249 -0.69 -5.93 -17.50
CA LYS A 249 -0.15 -4.92 -16.55
C LYS A 249 0.10 -5.51 -15.17
N ALA A 250 -0.28 -6.77 -14.95
CA ALA A 250 -0.19 -7.42 -13.67
C ALA A 250 1.26 -7.83 -13.34
N PHE A 251 1.64 -7.59 -12.09
CA PHE A 251 2.84 -8.13 -11.48
C PHE A 251 2.49 -9.18 -10.40
N TYR A 252 1.32 -9.05 -9.79
CA TYR A 252 0.75 -10.02 -8.86
C TYR A 252 -0.66 -10.40 -9.30
N TYR A 253 -1.14 -11.53 -8.79
CA TYR A 253 -2.57 -11.84 -8.80
C TYR A 253 -2.99 -12.45 -7.47
N ALA A 254 -4.28 -12.36 -7.18
CA ALA A 254 -4.92 -13.08 -6.09
C ALA A 254 -6.00 -14.03 -6.60
N LEU A 255 -6.20 -15.11 -5.86
CA LEU A 255 -7.34 -16.01 -5.95
C LEU A 255 -8.09 -15.98 -4.62
N THR A 256 -9.41 -15.86 -4.69
CA THR A 256 -10.28 -16.10 -3.53
C THR A 256 -10.59 -17.59 -3.50
N GLU A 257 -10.09 -18.29 -2.50
CA GLU A 257 -10.24 -19.75 -2.38
C GLU A 257 -11.59 -20.13 -1.77
N SER A 258 -12.07 -19.36 -0.78
CA SER A 258 -13.38 -19.56 -0.17
C SER A 258 -13.98 -18.23 0.30
N VAL A 259 -15.31 -18.22 0.40
CA VAL A 259 -16.07 -17.12 1.01
C VAL A 259 -17.12 -17.69 1.98
N GLU A 260 -16.89 -17.51 3.27
CA GLU A 260 -17.75 -18.03 4.35
C GLU A 260 -18.12 -16.88 5.31
N ASP A 261 -19.41 -16.66 5.58
CA ASP A 261 -19.88 -15.59 6.48
C ASP A 261 -19.30 -14.20 6.17
N SER A 262 -19.15 -13.88 4.88
CA SER A 262 -18.51 -12.65 4.37
C SER A 262 -17.03 -12.50 4.78
N VAL A 263 -16.37 -13.62 5.06
CA VAL A 263 -14.92 -13.75 5.23
C VAL A 263 -14.36 -14.36 3.96
N PHE A 264 -13.37 -13.70 3.35
CA PHE A 264 -12.75 -14.10 2.11
C PHE A 264 -11.35 -14.64 2.41
N HIS A 265 -11.12 -15.93 2.15
CA HIS A 265 -9.78 -16.49 2.18
C HIS A 265 -9.10 -16.20 0.84
N GLN A 266 -8.02 -15.41 0.85
CA GLN A 266 -7.30 -15.03 -0.36
C GLN A 266 -5.85 -15.52 -0.33
N LYS A 267 -5.41 -16.04 -1.48
CA LYS A 267 -4.03 -16.40 -1.78
C LYS A 267 -3.46 -15.42 -2.81
N PHE A 268 -2.30 -14.86 -2.53
CA PHE A 268 -1.60 -13.90 -3.38
C PHE A 268 -0.37 -14.53 -3.99
N TYR A 269 -0.15 -14.26 -5.27
CA TYR A 269 0.89 -14.87 -6.09
C TYR A 269 1.64 -13.82 -6.90
N PHE A 270 2.89 -14.12 -7.23
CA PHE A 270 3.56 -13.52 -8.38
C PHE A 270 2.86 -13.92 -9.66
N ASN A 271 3.02 -13.09 -10.70
CA ASN A 271 2.48 -13.43 -12.01
C ASN A 271 3.09 -14.73 -12.60
N ASP A 272 4.27 -15.16 -12.13
CA ASP A 272 4.88 -16.46 -12.49
C ASP A 272 4.28 -17.66 -11.74
N GLY A 273 3.36 -17.44 -10.80
CA GLY A 273 2.70 -18.49 -10.01
C GLY A 273 3.32 -18.76 -8.64
N THR A 274 4.42 -18.10 -8.27
CA THR A 274 5.02 -18.23 -6.94
C THR A 274 4.09 -17.69 -5.85
N LEU A 275 3.75 -18.51 -4.86
CA LEU A 275 2.87 -18.13 -3.74
C LEU A 275 3.58 -17.16 -2.79
N ILE A 276 2.90 -16.08 -2.43
CA ILE A 276 3.43 -15.02 -1.56
C ILE A 276 2.95 -15.20 -0.14
N TYR A 277 1.63 -15.08 0.03
CA TYR A 277 0.96 -15.13 1.30
C TYR A 277 -0.51 -15.44 1.11
N GLU A 278 -1.14 -15.85 2.20
CA GLU A 278 -2.57 -16.06 2.28
C GLU A 278 -3.14 -15.55 3.60
N GLY A 279 -4.45 -15.34 3.64
CA GLY A 279 -5.16 -15.05 4.87
C GLY A 279 -6.60 -14.59 4.65
N ASP A 280 -7.27 -14.32 5.77
CA ASP A 280 -8.69 -13.98 5.77
C ASP A 280 -8.93 -12.47 5.81
N PHE A 281 -9.85 -12.01 4.96
CA PHE A 281 -10.27 -10.62 4.87
C PHE A 281 -11.77 -10.48 5.07
N THR A 282 -12.18 -9.50 5.88
CA THR A 282 -13.60 -9.12 6.05
C THR A 282 -13.98 -7.86 5.27
N SER A 283 -12.98 -7.20 4.69
CA SER A 283 -13.12 -6.00 3.88
C SER A 283 -11.85 -5.87 3.05
N PHE A 284 -12.03 -5.39 1.83
CA PHE A 284 -10.92 -5.03 0.96
C PHE A 284 -10.78 -3.52 0.83
N PHE A 285 -11.75 -2.71 1.27
CA PHE A 285 -11.72 -1.25 1.16
C PHE A 285 -12.20 -0.55 2.45
N PRO A 286 -11.32 -0.19 3.41
CA PRO A 286 -9.94 -0.63 3.52
C PRO A 286 -9.82 -2.12 3.78
N HIS A 287 -8.63 -2.67 3.58
CA HIS A 287 -8.31 -4.03 3.99
C HIS A 287 -8.48 -4.23 5.49
N LYS A 288 -9.30 -5.21 5.86
CA LYS A 288 -9.46 -5.65 7.26
C LYS A 288 -9.06 -7.12 7.35
N ARG A 289 -7.85 -7.34 7.86
CA ARG A 289 -7.31 -8.68 8.14
C ARG A 289 -7.99 -9.30 9.37
N LYS A 290 -8.31 -10.59 9.29
CA LYS A 290 -8.87 -11.40 10.37
C LYS A 290 -8.09 -12.71 10.47
N GLY A 291 -7.97 -13.27 11.67
CA GLY A 291 -7.47 -14.64 11.80
C GLY A 291 -5.97 -14.76 11.52
N ARG A 292 -5.60 -15.88 10.90
CA ARG A 292 -4.22 -16.27 10.65
C ARG A 292 -3.82 -15.93 9.22
N PHE A 293 -2.63 -15.37 9.08
CA PHE A 293 -1.96 -15.15 7.81
C PHE A 293 -0.70 -16.01 7.75
N SER A 294 -0.38 -16.51 6.55
CA SER A 294 0.83 -17.29 6.29
C SER A 294 1.59 -16.66 5.12
N TRP A 295 2.91 -16.54 5.23
CA TRP A 295 3.80 -16.12 4.15
C TRP A 295 4.76 -17.25 3.82
N TYR A 296 5.17 -17.28 2.56
CA TYR A 296 5.92 -18.37 1.98
C TYR A 296 7.27 -17.89 1.45
N TYR A 297 8.26 -18.78 1.47
CA TYR A 297 9.47 -18.66 0.68
C TYR A 297 9.16 -18.96 -0.80
N PRO A 298 10.02 -18.54 -1.75
CA PRO A 298 9.81 -18.79 -3.17
C PRO A 298 9.68 -20.28 -3.54
N ASP A 299 10.26 -21.19 -2.75
CA ASP A 299 10.14 -22.64 -2.93
C ASP A 299 8.79 -23.21 -2.43
N GLY A 300 7.93 -22.35 -1.85
CA GLY A 300 6.63 -22.71 -1.28
C GLY A 300 6.67 -23.18 0.17
N SER A 301 7.85 -23.25 0.81
CA SER A 301 7.96 -23.55 2.24
C SER A 301 7.47 -22.37 3.09
N LEU A 302 6.99 -22.68 4.30
CA LEU A 302 6.42 -21.66 5.18
C LEU A 302 7.52 -20.77 5.76
N ARG A 303 7.40 -19.45 5.60
CA ARG A 303 8.34 -18.45 6.13
C ARG A 303 7.85 -17.83 7.44
N LYS A 304 6.58 -17.45 7.49
CA LYS A 304 6.03 -16.66 8.60
C LYS A 304 4.55 -16.96 8.78
N LYS A 305 4.09 -16.99 10.02
CA LYS A 305 2.67 -16.98 10.40
C LYS A 305 2.41 -15.79 11.31
N MET A 306 1.29 -15.10 11.11
CA MET A 306 0.85 -14.00 11.97
C MET A 306 -0.61 -14.15 12.34
N GLN A 307 -0.95 -13.86 13.59
CA GLN A 307 -2.33 -13.75 14.04
C GLN A 307 -2.74 -12.29 14.10
N TYR A 308 -3.87 -11.95 13.48
CA TYR A 308 -4.49 -10.63 13.55
C TYR A 308 -5.81 -10.66 14.31
N TYR A 309 -6.07 -9.58 15.05
CA TYR A 309 -7.37 -9.26 15.60
C TYR A 309 -7.69 -7.80 15.33
N LYS A 310 -8.83 -7.55 14.69
CA LYS A 310 -9.26 -6.20 14.25
C LYS A 310 -8.13 -5.46 13.51
N ASN A 311 -7.50 -6.14 12.54
CA ASN A 311 -6.38 -5.64 11.73
C ASN A 311 -5.06 -5.36 12.50
N LYS A 312 -4.97 -5.67 13.80
CA LYS A 312 -3.75 -5.50 14.60
C LYS A 312 -3.01 -6.83 14.79
N PRO A 313 -1.68 -6.88 14.59
CA PRO A 313 -0.91 -8.10 14.83
C PRO A 313 -0.87 -8.40 16.34
N LEU A 314 -1.07 -9.66 16.69
CA LEU A 314 -1.05 -10.14 18.08
C LEU A 314 0.21 -10.96 18.39
N ARG A 315 0.51 -11.93 17.52
CA ARG A 315 1.65 -12.85 17.65
C ARG A 315 2.08 -13.35 16.29
N GLY A 316 3.34 -13.74 16.21
CA GLY A 316 3.95 -14.27 15.01
C GLY A 316 4.92 -15.40 15.29
N VAL A 317 5.12 -16.23 14.27
CA VAL A 317 6.16 -17.25 14.23
C VAL A 317 6.86 -17.11 12.89
N THR A 318 8.18 -16.97 12.89
CA THR A 318 9.01 -17.12 11.69
C THR A 318 9.65 -18.49 11.66
N TYR A 319 9.98 -18.96 10.47
CA TYR A 319 10.57 -20.26 10.21
C TYR A 319 11.84 -20.07 9.39
N HIS A 320 12.82 -20.94 9.61
CA HIS A 320 13.99 -21.07 8.75
C HIS A 320 13.60 -21.74 7.43
N PRO A 321 14.42 -21.62 6.36
CA PRO A 321 14.18 -22.31 5.08
C PRO A 321 14.09 -23.84 5.21
N ASN A 322 14.68 -24.44 6.24
CA ASN A 322 14.55 -25.89 6.52
C ASN A 322 13.23 -26.27 7.22
N GLY A 323 12.34 -25.31 7.46
CA GLY A 323 11.04 -25.50 8.11
C GLY A 323 11.07 -25.50 9.64
N GLN A 324 12.24 -25.43 10.27
CA GLN A 324 12.31 -25.28 11.73
C GLN A 324 11.83 -23.90 12.17
N VAL A 325 11.28 -23.81 13.38
CA VAL A 325 10.93 -22.53 13.98
C VAL A 325 12.19 -21.69 14.13
N HIS A 326 12.10 -20.42 13.74
CA HIS A 326 13.17 -19.45 13.85
C HIS A 326 12.92 -18.53 15.04
N ARG A 327 11.76 -17.87 15.09
CA ARG A 327 11.41 -16.98 16.20
C ARG A 327 9.92 -17.07 16.50
N GLU A 328 9.55 -17.06 17.77
CA GLU A 328 8.17 -16.84 18.22
C GLU A 328 8.12 -15.53 19.00
N PHE A 329 7.10 -14.72 18.74
CA PHE A 329 6.96 -13.42 19.37
C PHE A 329 5.50 -12.98 19.50
N ARG A 330 5.25 -12.12 20.47
CA ARG A 330 3.98 -11.41 20.65
C ARG A 330 4.18 -9.90 20.62
N PHE A 331 3.15 -9.16 20.22
CA PHE A 331 3.20 -7.71 20.22
C PHE A 331 2.73 -7.15 21.56
N MET A 332 3.60 -6.37 22.22
CA MET A 332 3.30 -5.62 23.44
C MET A 332 3.58 -4.15 23.19
N LYS A 333 2.55 -3.30 23.26
CA LYS A 333 2.63 -1.87 22.88
C LYS A 333 3.25 -1.67 21.49
N GLU A 334 2.82 -2.49 20.53
CA GLU A 334 3.25 -2.45 19.12
C GLU A 334 4.71 -2.86 18.86
N GLU A 335 5.43 -3.30 19.89
CA GLU A 335 6.78 -3.87 19.76
C GLU A 335 6.76 -5.39 19.92
N PRO A 336 7.56 -6.15 19.14
CA PRO A 336 7.70 -7.58 19.33
C PRO A 336 8.47 -7.89 20.63
N VAL A 337 7.92 -8.82 21.40
CA VAL A 337 8.55 -9.48 22.54
C VAL A 337 8.75 -10.93 22.16
N TYR A 338 10.01 -11.34 22.04
CA TYR A 338 10.43 -12.66 21.58
C TYR A 338 10.30 -13.67 22.72
N GLU A 339 9.52 -14.72 22.50
CA GLU A 339 9.29 -15.81 23.45
C GLU A 339 10.23 -16.99 23.16
N LEU A 340 10.65 -17.14 21.90
CA LEU A 340 11.57 -18.18 21.43
C LEU A 340 12.46 -17.62 20.30
N VAL A 341 13.74 -17.99 20.31
CA VAL A 341 14.68 -17.73 19.20
C VAL A 341 15.52 -18.99 19.00
N GLN A 342 15.45 -19.63 17.84
CA GLN A 342 16.13 -20.88 17.54
C GLN A 342 17.07 -20.73 16.34
N ASN A 343 18.20 -21.43 16.39
CA ASN A 343 19.07 -21.59 15.22
C ASN A 343 18.53 -22.66 14.25
N LEU A 344 19.28 -22.92 13.17
CA LEU A 344 18.95 -23.93 12.15
C LEU A 344 18.94 -25.39 12.66
N ASP A 345 19.41 -25.64 13.88
CA ASP A 345 19.39 -26.96 14.53
C ASP A 345 18.27 -27.08 15.58
N GLY A 346 17.44 -26.04 15.74
CA GLY A 346 16.35 -25.99 16.71
C GLY A 346 16.81 -25.67 18.15
N LYS A 347 18.09 -25.34 18.35
CA LYS A 347 18.61 -24.95 19.65
C LYS A 347 18.10 -23.57 20.02
N ASN A 348 17.41 -23.45 21.16
CA ASN A 348 16.99 -22.16 21.71
C ASN A 348 18.21 -21.33 22.14
N LEU A 349 18.26 -20.09 21.67
CA LEU A 349 19.33 -19.12 21.89
C LEU A 349 18.95 -18.07 22.95
N LEU A 350 17.70 -18.07 23.41
CA LEU A 350 17.19 -17.15 24.43
C LEU A 350 17.20 -17.82 25.80
N HIS A 351 17.89 -17.20 26.76
CA HIS A 351 17.86 -17.61 28.17
C HIS A 351 16.54 -17.21 28.84
N SER A 352 16.24 -17.81 30.00
CA SER A 352 15.07 -17.46 30.83
C SER A 352 15.03 -15.99 31.26
N SER A 353 16.18 -15.31 31.29
CA SER A 353 16.28 -13.86 31.54
C SER A 353 15.88 -12.98 30.35
N GLY A 354 15.55 -13.56 29.19
CA GLY A 354 15.29 -12.82 27.96
C GLY A 354 16.54 -12.27 27.27
N ARG A 355 17.73 -12.69 27.71
CA ARG A 355 19.02 -12.42 27.06
C ARG A 355 19.40 -13.53 26.11
N GLY A 356 20.07 -13.20 25.02
CA GLY A 356 20.51 -14.18 24.01
C GLY A 356 21.33 -13.52 22.92
N ILE A 357 22.02 -14.33 22.12
CA ILE A 357 22.73 -13.88 20.93
C ILE A 357 22.38 -14.82 19.79
N GLU A 358 21.95 -14.25 18.68
CA GLU A 358 21.70 -14.96 17.44
C GLU A 358 22.63 -14.43 16.36
N THR A 359 23.23 -15.35 15.60
CA THR A 359 24.08 -15.02 14.46
C THR A 359 23.63 -15.85 13.27
N PHE A 360 23.30 -15.20 12.16
CA PHE A 360 22.77 -15.84 10.96
C PHE A 360 23.27 -15.14 9.69
N TYR A 361 23.20 -15.85 8.56
CA TYR A 361 23.60 -15.30 7.25
C TYR A 361 22.38 -14.78 6.51
N ASP A 362 22.43 -13.50 6.11
CA ASP A 362 21.50 -12.89 5.18
C ASP A 362 21.97 -13.20 3.75
N SER A 363 21.29 -14.11 3.08
CA SER A 363 21.62 -14.53 1.70
C SER A 363 21.37 -13.45 0.66
N ILE A 364 20.54 -12.44 0.97
CA ILE A 364 20.20 -11.35 0.05
C ILE A 364 21.27 -10.27 0.11
N ALA A 365 21.59 -9.80 1.32
CA ALA A 365 22.65 -8.83 1.53
C ALA A 365 24.06 -9.45 1.57
N GLN A 366 24.14 -10.78 1.44
CA GLN A 366 25.37 -11.58 1.44
C GLN A 366 26.29 -11.33 2.63
N ARG A 367 25.73 -11.27 3.84
CA ARG A 367 26.47 -10.91 5.06
C ARG A 367 25.98 -11.65 6.28
N GLN A 368 26.86 -11.79 7.27
CA GLN A 368 26.50 -12.32 8.57
C GLN A 368 26.00 -11.19 9.49
N ILE A 369 24.83 -11.40 10.09
CA ILE A 369 24.18 -10.46 11.00
C ILE A 369 24.15 -11.08 12.39
N THR A 370 24.35 -10.26 13.42
CA THR A 370 24.24 -10.64 14.83
C THR A 370 23.16 -9.82 15.52
N TYR A 371 22.20 -10.50 16.15
CA TYR A 371 21.19 -9.91 17.02
C TYR A 371 21.51 -10.22 18.48
N GLU A 372 21.59 -9.18 19.30
CA GLU A 372 21.73 -9.28 20.75
C GLU A 372 20.37 -9.00 21.40
N PHE A 373 19.91 -9.93 22.23
CA PHE A 373 18.63 -9.84 22.92
C PHE A 373 18.83 -9.44 24.39
N GLU A 374 17.95 -8.57 24.89
CA GLU A 374 17.84 -8.16 26.29
C GLU A 374 16.36 -7.91 26.61
N ASP A 375 15.88 -8.35 27.76
CA ASP A 375 14.47 -8.24 28.17
C ASP A 375 13.50 -8.74 27.08
N PHE A 376 13.84 -9.84 26.41
CA PHE A 376 13.04 -10.47 25.35
C PHE A 376 12.86 -9.57 24.10
N LYS A 377 13.75 -8.60 23.89
CA LYS A 377 13.73 -7.69 22.73
C LYS A 377 15.09 -7.64 22.06
N ILE A 378 15.12 -7.35 20.76
CA ILE A 378 16.38 -7.05 20.06
C ILE A 378 16.90 -5.72 20.58
N LYS A 379 18.06 -5.77 21.24
CA LYS A 379 18.72 -4.60 21.80
C LYS A 379 19.68 -3.96 20.81
N ASN A 380 20.46 -4.82 20.16
CA ASN A 380 21.38 -4.42 19.11
C ASN A 380 21.27 -5.40 17.95
N ALA A 381 21.36 -4.89 16.73
CA ALA A 381 21.62 -5.67 15.53
C ALA A 381 22.82 -5.06 14.81
N TYR A 382 23.72 -5.87 14.28
CA TYR A 382 24.89 -5.38 13.56
C TYR A 382 25.51 -6.44 12.66
N PHE A 383 26.39 -6.00 11.77
CA PHE A 383 27.29 -6.83 10.97
C PHE A 383 28.71 -6.22 11.00
N GLN A 384 29.68 -6.93 10.42
CA GLN A 384 31.01 -6.40 10.14
C GLN A 384 31.14 -6.14 8.64
N ASP A 385 31.65 -4.96 8.27
CA ASP A 385 31.98 -4.66 6.88
C ASP A 385 33.26 -5.39 6.43
N GLU A 386 33.65 -5.18 5.18
CA GLU A 386 34.84 -5.80 4.56
C GLU A 386 36.16 -5.49 5.31
N ASN A 387 36.19 -4.41 6.10
CA ASN A 387 37.35 -4.00 6.89
C ASN A 387 37.25 -4.46 8.37
N GLY A 388 36.24 -5.26 8.71
CA GLY A 388 35.97 -5.71 10.08
C GLY A 388 35.36 -4.63 10.99
N LYS A 389 34.99 -3.46 10.45
CA LYS A 389 34.34 -2.40 11.23
C LYS A 389 32.90 -2.82 11.51
N LYS A 390 32.49 -2.70 12.78
CA LYS A 390 31.14 -3.00 13.24
C LYS A 390 30.17 -1.91 12.77
N VAL A 391 29.18 -2.29 11.97
CA VAL A 391 28.09 -1.43 11.50
C VAL A 391 26.79 -1.89 12.13
N TYR A 392 26.13 -1.00 12.90
CA TYR A 392 24.88 -1.31 13.56
C TYR A 392 23.70 -1.17 12.60
N GLN A 393 22.64 -1.94 12.79
CA GLN A 393 21.34 -1.75 12.13
C GLN A 393 20.30 -1.23 13.12
N THR A 394 20.37 -1.67 14.39
CA THR A 394 19.65 -1.05 15.51
C THR A 394 20.52 -1.07 16.77
N CYS A 395 20.34 -0.08 17.64
CA CYS A 395 20.93 -0.03 18.97
C CYS A 395 20.09 0.84 19.92
N LYS A 396 20.47 0.90 21.21
CA LYS A 396 19.77 1.70 22.24
C LYS A 396 19.54 3.18 21.86
N ARG A 397 20.45 3.77 21.08
CA ARG A 397 20.33 5.16 20.60
C ARG A 397 20.63 5.20 19.11
N ASN A 398 19.60 4.93 18.31
CA ASN A 398 19.68 4.97 16.85
C ASN A 398 19.97 6.39 16.31
N ALA A 399 20.55 6.41 15.12
CA ALA A 399 20.74 7.60 14.31
C ALA A 399 19.39 8.27 14.01
N LYS A 400 19.39 9.61 13.92
CA LYS A 400 18.17 10.39 13.69
C LYS A 400 18.44 11.59 12.82
N ILE A 401 17.55 11.85 11.87
CA ILE A 401 17.56 13.10 11.10
C ILE A 401 17.41 14.30 12.03
N ILE A 402 18.33 15.27 11.92
CA ILE A 402 18.29 16.54 12.63
C ILE A 402 17.12 17.35 12.07
N GLY A 403 16.13 17.63 12.92
CA GLY A 403 14.97 18.43 12.52
C GLY A 403 14.20 17.81 11.36
N PHE A 404 13.63 16.62 11.54
CA PHE A 404 12.91 15.88 10.49
C PHE A 404 11.95 16.74 9.64
N LYS A 405 11.16 17.64 10.27
CA LYS A 405 10.24 18.53 9.54
C LYS A 405 10.98 19.52 8.62
N ILE A 406 12.13 20.02 9.05
CA ILE A 406 12.99 20.90 8.24
C ILE A 406 13.57 20.11 7.07
N PHE A 407 14.06 18.90 7.32
CA PHE A 407 14.56 18.01 6.28
C PHE A 407 13.48 17.66 5.24
N GLN A 408 12.28 17.31 5.69
CA GLN A 408 11.10 17.09 4.85
C GLN A 408 10.74 18.33 4.02
N ASN A 409 10.77 19.53 4.62
CA ASN A 409 10.47 20.76 3.91
C ASN A 409 11.52 21.09 2.83
N ARG A 410 12.81 20.79 3.07
CA ARG A 410 13.86 20.93 2.05
C ARG A 410 13.61 19.98 0.89
N LEU A 411 13.32 18.71 1.21
CA LEU A 411 12.94 17.71 0.21
C LEU A 411 11.76 18.19 -0.64
N SER A 412 10.68 18.67 -0.02
CA SER A 412 9.49 19.14 -0.76
C SER A 412 9.74 20.38 -1.62
N LYS A 413 10.79 21.17 -1.34
CA LYS A 413 11.18 22.33 -2.16
C LYS A 413 12.11 21.96 -3.31
N ASP A 414 13.03 21.03 -3.05
CA ASP A 414 14.06 20.63 -4.00
C ASP A 414 13.54 19.61 -5.03
N LEU A 415 12.49 18.85 -4.68
CA LEU A 415 12.01 17.74 -5.49
C LEU A 415 10.62 18.04 -6.07
N SER A 416 10.51 17.88 -7.38
CA SER A 416 9.23 17.81 -8.10
C SER A 416 8.90 16.36 -8.43
N TYR A 417 7.61 16.01 -8.37
CA TYR A 417 7.15 14.67 -8.73
C TYR A 417 7.41 14.41 -10.23
N PRO A 418 8.07 13.31 -10.63
CA PRO A 418 8.37 13.06 -12.04
C PRO A 418 7.11 12.89 -12.92
N ASP A 419 7.04 13.63 -14.04
CA ASP A 419 5.87 13.63 -14.95
C ASP A 419 5.53 12.24 -15.49
N ASN A 420 6.53 11.43 -15.84
CA ASN A 420 6.34 10.06 -16.34
C ASN A 420 5.72 9.14 -15.27
N ALA A 421 6.06 9.35 -14.00
CA ALA A 421 5.46 8.61 -12.90
C ALA A 421 4.00 9.04 -12.69
N LEU A 422 3.70 10.34 -12.75
CA LEU A 422 2.32 10.86 -12.69
C LEU A 422 1.46 10.36 -13.85
N LEU A 423 1.97 10.41 -15.08
CA LEU A 423 1.31 9.92 -16.29
C LEU A 423 0.85 8.46 -16.17
N LYS A 424 1.62 7.66 -15.45
CA LYS A 424 1.39 6.22 -15.26
C LYS A 424 0.75 5.89 -13.91
N ASN A 425 0.41 6.91 -13.11
CA ASN A 425 -0.07 6.77 -11.74
C ASN A 425 0.82 5.86 -10.88
N ILE A 426 2.14 6.04 -10.96
CA ILE A 426 3.09 5.26 -10.18
C ILE A 426 3.30 5.97 -8.86
N HIS A 427 2.94 5.31 -7.76
CA HIS A 427 3.08 5.80 -6.39
C HIS A 427 3.59 4.70 -5.45
N GLY A 428 3.80 5.04 -4.18
CA GLY A 428 4.23 4.12 -3.13
C GLY A 428 5.62 4.45 -2.58
N TYR A 429 6.29 3.46 -2.01
CA TYR A 429 7.56 3.71 -1.30
C TYR A 429 8.80 3.39 -2.15
N VAL A 430 9.75 4.31 -2.12
CA VAL A 430 11.17 4.03 -2.38
C VAL A 430 11.85 3.74 -1.05
N PHE A 431 12.51 2.58 -0.95
CA PHE A 431 13.34 2.24 0.21
C PHE A 431 14.80 2.45 -0.15
N ILE A 432 15.43 3.38 0.56
CA ILE A 432 16.84 3.74 0.35
C ILE A 432 17.65 3.38 1.58
N LYS A 433 18.67 2.56 1.40
CA LYS A 433 19.67 2.23 2.40
C LYS A 433 20.74 3.30 2.40
N CYS A 434 21.22 3.68 3.58
CA CYS A 434 22.46 4.41 3.74
C CYS A 434 23.14 4.08 5.07
N ILE A 435 24.43 4.42 5.20
CA ILE A 435 25.18 4.33 6.44
C ILE A 435 25.34 5.74 7.01
N VAL A 436 24.87 5.97 8.23
CA VAL A 436 25.16 7.17 9.01
C VAL A 436 26.45 6.95 9.77
N GLU A 437 27.48 7.73 9.46
CA GLU A 437 28.82 7.62 10.04
C GLU A 437 28.91 8.28 11.43
N PRO A 438 29.96 8.00 12.23
CA PRO A 438 30.12 8.56 13.58
C PRO A 438 30.17 10.10 13.67
N ASP A 439 30.46 10.79 12.57
CA ASP A 439 30.45 12.25 12.45
C ASP A 439 29.07 12.82 12.04
N GLY A 440 28.11 11.96 11.67
CA GLY A 440 26.77 12.35 11.22
C GLY A 440 26.66 12.62 9.71
N LEU A 441 27.73 12.38 8.95
CA LEU A 441 27.67 12.30 7.49
C LEU A 441 27.10 10.94 7.05
N VAL A 442 26.74 10.84 5.78
CA VAL A 442 26.16 9.64 5.18
C VAL A 442 27.07 9.06 4.11
N SER A 443 27.18 7.73 4.08
CA SER A 443 27.88 6.94 3.07
C SER A 443 26.97 5.83 2.53
N ASP A 444 27.44 5.11 1.50
CA ASP A 444 26.81 3.90 0.93
C ASP A 444 25.30 4.01 0.62
N ILE A 445 24.93 5.03 -0.17
CA ILE A 445 23.53 5.30 -0.53
C ILE A 445 23.06 4.35 -1.65
N GLN A 446 22.14 3.43 -1.36
CA GLN A 446 21.66 2.41 -2.29
C GLN A 446 20.13 2.33 -2.32
N ILE A 447 19.53 2.17 -3.50
CA ILE A 447 18.09 1.85 -3.60
C ILE A 447 17.95 0.35 -3.34
N LEU A 448 17.19 0.00 -2.30
CA LEU A 448 16.81 -1.39 -2.02
C LEU A 448 15.53 -1.76 -2.77
N LYS A 449 14.53 -0.87 -2.70
CA LYS A 449 13.27 -0.98 -3.44
C LYS A 449 12.98 0.33 -4.12
N GLY A 450 12.85 0.31 -5.45
CA GLY A 450 12.56 1.50 -6.25
C GLY A 450 11.12 1.56 -6.75
N LEU A 451 10.75 2.72 -7.31
CA LEU A 451 9.50 2.90 -8.06
C LEU A 451 9.76 3.01 -9.57
N THR A 452 10.48 4.05 -9.97
CA THR A 452 10.91 4.30 -11.35
C THR A 452 12.36 4.79 -11.35
N PRO A 453 13.11 4.63 -12.46
CA PRO A 453 14.46 5.19 -12.56
C PRO A 453 14.55 6.68 -12.21
N ASP A 454 13.53 7.47 -12.58
CA ASP A 454 13.50 8.91 -12.30
C ASP A 454 13.23 9.22 -10.82
N CYS A 455 12.25 8.55 -10.20
CA CYS A 455 12.01 8.67 -8.75
C CYS A 455 13.25 8.25 -7.95
N ASN A 456 13.88 7.14 -8.34
CA ASN A 456 15.05 6.60 -7.67
C ASN A 456 16.25 7.55 -7.75
N ARG A 457 16.53 8.11 -8.94
CA ARG A 457 17.61 9.08 -9.16
C ARG A 457 17.36 10.35 -8.34
N LEU A 458 16.14 10.87 -8.35
CA LEU A 458 15.73 12.06 -7.61
C LEU A 458 16.03 11.94 -6.10
N ILE A 459 15.65 10.82 -5.47
CA ILE A 459 15.92 10.60 -4.04
C ILE A 459 17.41 10.41 -3.77
N LYS A 460 18.13 9.67 -4.61
CA LYS A 460 19.59 9.50 -4.48
C LYS A 460 20.33 10.83 -4.53
N THR A 461 20.00 11.70 -5.48
CA THR A 461 20.59 13.05 -5.60
C THR A 461 20.28 13.93 -4.40
N PHE A 462 19.10 13.80 -3.80
CA PHE A 462 18.78 14.56 -2.60
C PHE A 462 19.58 14.08 -1.38
N LEU A 463 19.63 12.76 -1.15
CA LEU A 463 20.37 12.21 -0.02
C LEU A 463 21.88 12.34 -0.17
N SER A 464 22.42 12.45 -1.40
CA SER A 464 23.86 12.67 -1.59
C SER A 464 24.34 13.99 -0.98
N LYS A 465 23.46 14.98 -0.74
CA LYS A 465 23.84 16.18 0.02
C LYS A 465 24.29 15.84 1.45
N SER A 466 23.81 14.74 2.02
CA SER A 466 24.22 14.27 3.35
C SER A 466 25.62 13.64 3.39
N THR A 467 26.30 13.49 2.25
CA THR A 467 27.71 13.05 2.22
C THR A 467 28.67 14.19 2.54
N THR A 468 28.24 15.44 2.40
CA THR A 468 29.05 16.65 2.68
C THR A 468 28.44 17.54 3.76
N GLU A 469 27.14 17.42 4.04
CA GLU A 469 26.43 18.20 5.04
C GLU A 469 25.86 17.33 6.16
N VAL A 470 26.11 17.71 7.41
CA VAL A 470 25.62 16.97 8.59
C VAL A 470 24.12 17.19 8.78
N HIS A 471 23.34 16.19 8.37
CA HIS A 471 21.88 16.14 8.54
C HIS A 471 21.43 15.12 9.59
N TRP A 472 22.34 14.31 10.11
CA TRP A 472 22.02 13.20 11.00
C TRP A 472 22.75 13.33 12.33
N LYS A 473 22.05 12.98 13.41
CA LYS A 473 22.69 12.61 14.67
C LYS A 473 23.13 11.16 14.54
N PRO A 474 24.41 10.83 14.79
CA PRO A 474 24.90 9.47 14.70
C PRO A 474 24.32 8.59 15.80
N ALA A 475 24.38 7.28 15.56
CA ALA A 475 24.01 6.28 16.55
C ALA A 475 25.01 6.28 17.71
N LYS A 476 24.58 5.90 18.92
CA LYS A 476 25.46 5.84 20.11
C LYS A 476 25.38 4.51 20.83
N VAL A 477 26.52 3.85 20.99
CA VAL A 477 26.69 2.64 21.80
C VAL A 477 27.72 2.91 22.88
N ARG A 478 27.35 2.66 24.14
CA ARG A 478 28.20 2.93 25.34
C ARG A 478 28.81 4.34 25.33
N GLY A 479 28.03 5.34 24.91
CA GLY A 479 28.44 6.75 24.86
C GLY A 479 29.26 7.15 23.64
N LYS A 480 29.76 6.21 22.84
CA LYS A 480 30.55 6.49 21.63
C LYS A 480 29.66 6.53 20.39
N ASN A 481 29.93 7.46 19.48
CA ASN A 481 29.29 7.49 18.17
C ASN A 481 29.75 6.27 17.36
N VAL A 482 28.81 5.61 16.66
CA VAL A 482 29.08 4.42 15.85
C VAL A 482 28.39 4.54 14.50
N ALA A 483 28.91 3.83 13.51
CA ALA A 483 28.27 3.73 12.19
C ALA A 483 26.96 2.93 12.30
N GLN A 484 25.90 3.42 11.65
CA GLN A 484 24.62 2.73 11.58
C GLN A 484 24.07 2.69 10.15
N GLU A 485 23.78 1.50 9.66
CA GLU A 485 22.95 1.28 8.49
C GLU A 485 21.48 1.57 8.82
N VAL A 486 20.84 2.39 7.98
CA VAL A 486 19.43 2.76 8.12
C VAL A 486 18.74 2.63 6.76
N VAL A 487 17.53 2.08 6.76
CA VAL A 487 16.62 2.18 5.62
C VAL A 487 15.65 3.33 5.83
N LEU A 488 15.62 4.25 4.87
CA LEU A 488 14.70 5.38 4.87
C LEU A 488 13.57 5.11 3.87
N PRO A 489 12.31 4.98 4.34
CA PRO A 489 11.16 4.95 3.45
C PRO A 489 10.84 6.36 2.95
N VAL A 490 10.74 6.51 1.63
CA VAL A 490 10.30 7.74 0.96
C VAL A 490 9.01 7.46 0.20
N ASP A 491 7.92 8.05 0.66
CA ASP A 491 6.57 7.92 0.12
C ASP A 491 6.36 8.88 -1.06
N PHE A 492 6.16 8.34 -2.24
CA PHE A 492 5.66 9.07 -3.41
C PHE A 492 4.14 8.99 -3.39
N SER A 493 3.50 9.99 -2.76
CA SER A 493 2.07 10.02 -2.55
C SER A 493 1.35 10.87 -3.59
N ILE A 494 0.31 10.32 -4.21
CA ILE A 494 -0.61 11.10 -5.05
C ILE A 494 -1.91 11.30 -4.25
N LYS A 495 -2.15 12.54 -3.84
CA LYS A 495 -3.27 12.94 -3.01
C LYS A 495 -4.43 13.44 -3.86
N GLY A 496 -5.65 13.36 -3.34
CA GLY A 496 -6.84 13.95 -3.97
C GLY A 496 -7.58 13.03 -4.94
N PHE A 497 -7.15 11.77 -5.10
CA PHE A 497 -7.92 10.74 -5.79
C PHE A 497 -9.28 10.55 -5.12
N SER A 498 -10.28 10.22 -5.93
CA SER A 498 -11.42 9.52 -5.34
C SER A 498 -10.99 8.11 -5.00
N ARG A 499 -10.97 7.84 -3.70
CA ARG A 499 -10.20 6.77 -3.08
C ARG A 499 -10.59 5.34 -3.49
N TYR A 500 -11.49 5.08 -4.44
CA TYR A 500 -12.03 3.74 -4.70
C TYR A 500 -10.98 2.70 -5.19
N ARG A 501 -9.70 3.07 -5.36
CA ARG A 501 -8.59 2.14 -5.63
C ARG A 501 -7.74 1.95 -4.38
N ASN A 502 -7.85 0.77 -3.76
CA ASN A 502 -6.94 0.39 -2.68
C ASN A 502 -5.51 0.36 -3.16
N HIS A 503 -4.61 0.84 -2.30
CA HIS A 503 -3.20 0.56 -2.43
C HIS A 503 -2.88 -0.47 -1.34
N TYR A 504 -2.52 -1.72 -1.68
CA TYR A 504 -2.24 -2.74 -0.64
C TYR A 504 -1.02 -2.38 0.23
N TRP A 505 -0.13 -1.50 -0.25
CA TRP A 505 1.00 -0.98 0.53
C TRP A 505 0.62 0.14 1.49
N THR A 506 -0.46 0.86 1.20
CA THR A 506 -1.08 1.74 2.19
C THR A 506 -2.20 0.95 2.83
N HIS A 507 -1.85 0.02 3.73
CA HIS A 507 -2.74 -0.22 4.86
C HIS A 507 -3.19 1.14 5.33
N ASP A 508 -4.50 1.37 5.29
CA ASP A 508 -5.13 2.56 5.83
C ASP A 508 -4.78 2.65 7.32
N ASN A 509 -3.60 3.20 7.59
CA ASN A 509 -3.30 4.05 8.71
C ASN A 509 -3.82 5.46 8.40
N HIS A 510 -4.98 5.56 7.74
CA HIS A 510 -5.93 6.62 8.01
C HIS A 510 -6.59 6.45 9.41
N TRP A 511 -5.83 5.98 10.40
CA TRP A 511 -5.98 6.44 11.77
C TRP A 511 -5.22 7.75 11.88
N MET A 512 -5.78 8.81 11.29
CA MET A 512 -5.52 10.25 11.51
C MET A 512 -6.01 10.99 10.26
N HIS A 513 -7.32 11.10 10.07
CA HIS A 513 -8.04 12.24 9.47
C HIS A 513 -9.53 11.90 9.30
N HIS A 514 -10.19 11.60 10.42
CA HIS A 514 -11.60 11.93 10.61
C HIS A 514 -11.74 12.89 11.78
N HIS A 515 -10.89 13.91 11.84
CA HIS A 515 -11.21 15.13 12.57
C HIS A 515 -11.18 16.27 11.56
N TYR A 516 -12.34 16.59 11.01
CA TYR A 516 -12.70 17.99 10.85
C TYR A 516 -12.65 18.61 12.25
N HIS A 517 -11.47 18.97 12.72
CA HIS A 517 -11.37 20.01 13.72
C HIS A 517 -11.44 21.32 12.94
N THR A 518 -12.64 21.88 12.88
CA THR A 518 -12.78 23.32 12.95
C THR A 518 -11.90 23.78 14.12
N VAL A 519 -10.78 24.45 13.80
CA VAL A 519 -10.04 25.20 14.80
C VAL A 519 -11.04 26.20 15.39
N PRO A 520 -11.34 26.19 16.70
CA PRO A 520 -12.06 27.29 17.29
C PRO A 520 -11.11 28.49 17.25
N MET A 521 -11.49 29.52 16.50
CA MET A 521 -10.89 30.84 16.66
C MET A 521 -11.07 31.28 18.12
N PRO A 522 -10.10 32.00 18.73
CA PRO A 522 -10.23 32.46 20.09
C PRO A 522 -11.48 33.33 20.26
N THR A 523 -12.23 33.05 21.33
CA THR A 523 -13.42 33.75 21.78
C THR A 523 -13.11 35.22 22.01
N ILE A 524 -13.76 36.10 21.24
CA ILE A 524 -13.91 37.51 21.59
C ILE A 524 -15.14 37.60 22.52
N THR A 525 -14.90 37.96 23.77
CA THR A 525 -15.94 38.30 24.75
C THR A 525 -16.46 39.72 24.53
N VAL A 526 -17.78 39.88 24.37
CA VAL A 526 -18.54 41.09 24.74
C VAL A 526 -20.01 40.67 25.05
N PRO A 527 -20.82 41.44 25.81
CA PRO A 527 -21.49 40.97 27.03
C PRO A 527 -22.98 40.68 26.85
N ALA A 528 -23.57 40.11 27.90
CA ALA A 528 -24.95 39.67 28.00
C ALA A 528 -26.00 40.78 27.77
N GLY A 529 -27.11 40.41 27.11
CA GLY A 529 -28.33 41.21 27.08
C GLY A 529 -29.31 40.78 25.99
N PHE A 530 -30.42 40.18 26.45
CA PHE A 530 -31.69 39.83 25.77
C PHE A 530 -31.80 38.45 25.11
#